data_AF-A0A453EPM1-F1
#
_entry.id   AF-A0A453EPM1-F1
#
_cell.length_a   1.000
_cell.length_b   1.000
_cell.length_c   1.000
_cell.angle_alpha   90.00
_cell.angle_beta   90.00
_cell.angle_gamma   90.00
#
_symmetry.space_group_name_H-M   'P 1'
#
loop_
_entity.id
_entity.type
_entity.pdbx_description
1 polymer ?
#
loop_
_entity_poly.entity_id
_entity_poly.type
_entity_poly.pdbx_seq_one_letter_code
_entity_poly.pdbx_strand_id
1 'polypeptide(L)'
;RFAKTLTILPKPGGGEYGKFYSIPALNDPKIDKLPYCIRILLESAVRNYDNFQVTESDVQNIIDWEKTSPKLAEIPFKPARLVLMDNTGGPAVVDLAAIRDVIAELESDPKKINPLVPVDVVIDHSVRVDVAKCADALKQNMDLEFSRNKERFSFFKWASSAFNNMLVLPPGSGILHQV
;
A
#
# COMPACT_ATOMS: atom_id res chain seq x y z
N ARG A 1 -3.92 3.03 -25.98
CA ARG A 1 -3.50 1.70 -26.51
C ARG A 1 -3.85 0.58 -25.52
N PHE A 2 -3.37 0.64 -24.28
CA PHE A 2 -3.61 -0.39 -23.27
C PHE A 2 -5.04 -0.49 -22.75
N ALA A 3 -5.85 0.57 -22.87
CA ALA A 3 -7.30 0.50 -22.58
C ALA A 3 -8.04 -0.61 -23.36
N LYS A 4 -7.50 -1.06 -24.51
CA LYS A 4 -8.07 -2.17 -25.29
C LYS A 4 -7.91 -3.54 -24.62
N THR A 5 -7.02 -3.68 -23.63
CA THR A 5 -6.85 -4.93 -22.88
C THR A 5 -7.83 -5.06 -21.72
N LEU A 6 -8.59 -4.00 -21.40
CA LEU A 6 -9.63 -4.05 -20.38
C LEU A 6 -10.76 -4.99 -20.83
N THR A 7 -10.94 -6.07 -20.07
CA THR A 7 -11.87 -7.17 -20.35
C THR A 7 -12.81 -7.38 -19.16
N ILE A 8 -13.99 -7.93 -19.43
CA ILE A 8 -15.00 -8.25 -18.41
C ILE A 8 -14.62 -9.55 -17.69
N LEU A 9 -14.68 -9.52 -16.36
CA LEU A 9 -14.65 -10.69 -15.50
C LEU A 9 -16.10 -11.16 -15.28
N PRO A 10 -16.53 -12.30 -15.85
CA PRO A 10 -17.91 -12.77 -15.72
C PRO A 10 -18.19 -13.35 -14.32
N LYS A 11 -19.42 -13.20 -13.85
CA LYS A 11 -19.91 -13.85 -12.62
C LYS A 11 -20.40 -15.28 -12.92
N PRO A 12 -20.15 -16.27 -12.04
CA PRO A 12 -20.81 -17.58 -12.14
C PRO A 12 -22.34 -17.40 -12.07
N GLY A 13 -23.06 -17.71 -13.17
CA GLY A 13 -24.51 -17.52 -13.29
C GLY A 13 -24.95 -16.35 -14.19
N GLY A 14 -24.01 -15.67 -14.84
CA GLY A 14 -24.30 -14.56 -15.75
C GLY A 14 -24.21 -13.19 -15.08
N GLY A 15 -23.84 -12.19 -15.88
CA GLY A 15 -23.56 -10.83 -15.41
C GLY A 15 -22.07 -10.52 -15.25
N GLU A 16 -21.78 -9.25 -15.04
CA GLU A 16 -20.43 -8.70 -14.85
C GLU A 16 -20.07 -8.71 -13.35
N TYR A 17 -18.99 -9.41 -12.98
CA TYR A 17 -18.41 -9.32 -11.63
C TYR A 17 -17.50 -8.10 -11.51
N GLY A 18 -16.78 -7.77 -12.58
CA GLY A 18 -15.92 -6.60 -12.67
C GLY A 18 -15.16 -6.54 -13.98
N LYS A 19 -14.12 -5.70 -14.04
CA LYS A 19 -13.22 -5.58 -15.20
C LYS A 19 -11.78 -5.77 -14.77
N PHE A 20 -10.95 -6.27 -15.68
CA PHE A 20 -9.52 -6.46 -15.46
C PHE A 20 -8.73 -6.21 -16.75
N TYR A 21 -7.46 -5.83 -16.62
CA TYR A 21 -6.56 -5.71 -17.76
C TYR A 21 -5.99 -7.07 -18.12
N SER A 22 -6.38 -7.61 -19.28
CA SER A 22 -5.90 -8.90 -19.77
C SER A 22 -4.49 -8.74 -20.35
N ILE A 23 -3.48 -9.20 -19.63
CA ILE A 23 -2.08 -9.18 -20.08
C ILE A 23 -1.87 -10.02 -21.35
N PRO A 24 -2.48 -11.21 -21.52
CA PRO A 24 -2.41 -11.95 -22.79
C PRO A 24 -2.94 -11.16 -23.99
N ALA A 25 -3.90 -10.25 -23.81
CA ALA A 25 -4.44 -9.43 -24.89
C ALA A 25 -3.45 -8.39 -25.45
N LEU A 26 -2.27 -8.24 -24.84
CA LEU A 26 -1.15 -7.49 -25.43
C LEU A 26 -0.53 -8.19 -26.65
N ASN A 27 -0.81 -9.49 -26.84
CA ASN A 27 -0.36 -10.29 -27.99
C ASN A 27 1.17 -10.29 -28.22
N ASP A 28 1.96 -10.29 -27.14
CA ASP A 28 3.42 -10.44 -27.21
C ASP A 28 3.83 -11.83 -26.67
N PRO A 29 4.49 -12.69 -27.49
CA PRO A 29 4.87 -14.04 -27.06
C PRO A 29 5.93 -14.07 -25.94
N LYS A 30 6.59 -12.94 -25.64
CA LYS A 30 7.51 -12.85 -24.50
C LYS A 30 6.78 -12.91 -23.17
N ILE A 31 5.52 -12.48 -23.13
CA ILE A 31 4.69 -12.46 -21.91
C ILE A 31 4.59 -13.86 -21.31
N ASP A 32 4.43 -14.89 -22.14
CA ASP A 32 4.33 -16.28 -21.70
C ASP A 32 5.63 -16.80 -21.05
N LYS A 33 6.77 -16.17 -21.36
CA LYS A 33 8.09 -16.50 -20.81
C LYS A 33 8.45 -15.68 -19.57
N LEU A 34 7.69 -14.63 -19.25
CA LEU A 34 7.98 -13.78 -18.10
C LEU A 34 7.81 -14.56 -16.79
N PRO A 35 8.74 -14.41 -15.81
CA PRO A 35 8.53 -14.88 -14.46
C PRO A 35 7.26 -14.29 -13.86
N TYR A 36 6.57 -15.05 -13.01
CA TYR A 36 5.27 -14.63 -12.49
C TYR A 36 5.32 -13.29 -11.74
N CYS A 37 6.40 -13.04 -10.99
CA CYS A 37 6.62 -11.74 -10.32
C CYS A 37 6.72 -10.56 -11.31
N ILE A 38 7.30 -10.76 -12.50
CA ILE A 38 7.38 -9.74 -13.55
C ILE A 38 6.01 -9.49 -14.18
N ARG A 39 5.15 -10.52 -14.27
CA ARG A 39 3.77 -10.34 -14.75
C ARG A 39 2.95 -9.42 -13.83
N ILE A 40 3.21 -9.44 -12.52
CA ILE A 40 2.59 -8.52 -11.55
C ILE A 40 3.02 -7.07 -11.82
N LEU A 41 4.30 -6.84 -12.07
CA LEU A 41 4.82 -5.52 -12.43
C LEU A 41 4.24 -5.03 -13.77
N LEU A 42 4.15 -5.93 -14.75
CA LEU A 42 3.55 -5.64 -16.06
C LEU A 42 2.08 -5.25 -15.93
N GLU A 43 1.30 -6.00 -15.14
CA GLU A 43 -0.11 -5.64 -14.87
C GLU A 43 -0.22 -4.25 -14.24
N SER A 44 0.60 -3.98 -13.22
CA SER A 44 0.62 -2.68 -12.56
C SER A 44 0.93 -1.56 -13.55
N ALA A 45 1.90 -1.73 -14.44
CA ALA A 45 2.25 -0.73 -15.44
C ALA A 45 1.12 -0.53 -16.47
N VAL A 46 0.55 -1.62 -16.99
CA VAL A 46 -0.56 -1.57 -17.97
C VAL A 46 -1.79 -0.88 -17.40
N ARG A 47 -2.18 -1.22 -16.17
CA ARG A 47 -3.35 -0.63 -15.49
C ARG A 47 -3.16 0.86 -15.16
N ASN A 48 -1.94 1.28 -14.87
CA ASN A 48 -1.62 2.64 -14.46
C ASN A 48 -0.99 3.50 -15.57
N TYR A 49 -1.01 3.03 -16.83
CA TYR A 49 -0.52 3.80 -17.96
C TYR A 49 -1.30 5.12 -18.10
N ASP A 50 -0.57 6.22 -17.97
CA ASP A 50 -1.09 7.59 -18.08
C ASP A 50 -0.28 8.44 -19.06
N ASN A 51 0.75 7.85 -19.69
CA ASN A 51 1.70 8.54 -20.58
C ASN A 51 2.43 9.72 -19.90
N PHE A 52 2.54 9.68 -18.56
CA PHE A 52 3.22 10.69 -17.76
C PHE A 52 4.11 10.05 -16.69
N GLN A 53 3.51 9.41 -15.67
CA GLN A 53 4.25 8.66 -14.65
C GLN A 53 4.55 7.23 -15.09
N VAL A 54 3.68 6.66 -15.93
CA VAL A 54 3.88 5.35 -16.55
C VAL A 54 3.76 5.51 -18.05
N THR A 55 4.89 5.38 -18.73
CA THR A 55 5.02 5.56 -20.17
C THR A 55 4.87 4.25 -20.92
N GLU A 56 4.73 4.35 -22.24
CA GLU A 56 4.68 3.18 -23.11
C GLU A 56 6.03 2.45 -23.14
N SER A 57 7.14 3.20 -23.08
CA SER A 57 8.48 2.65 -22.95
C SER A 57 8.65 1.82 -21.68
N ASP A 58 8.04 2.22 -20.57
CA ASP A 58 8.11 1.47 -19.32
C ASP A 58 7.45 0.09 -19.46
N VAL A 59 6.25 0.04 -20.06
CA VAL A 59 5.55 -1.22 -20.33
C VAL A 59 6.41 -2.12 -21.23
N GLN A 60 7.01 -1.55 -22.29
CA GLN A 60 7.88 -2.29 -23.19
C GLN A 60 9.14 -2.79 -22.49
N ASN A 61 9.75 -1.99 -21.61
CA ASN A 61 10.92 -2.36 -20.82
C ASN A 61 10.65 -3.57 -19.92
N ILE A 62 9.44 -3.65 -19.35
CA ILE A 62 9.00 -4.78 -18.53
C ILE A 62 8.74 -6.03 -19.39
N ILE A 63 8.13 -5.88 -20.57
CA ILE A 63 7.95 -6.99 -21.52
C ILE A 63 9.31 -7.54 -21.98
N ASP A 64 10.29 -6.65 -22.18
CA ASP A 64 11.67 -6.99 -22.56
C ASP A 64 12.59 -7.28 -21.36
N TRP A 65 12.04 -7.66 -20.20
CA TRP A 65 12.75 -7.87 -18.93
C TRP A 65 14.07 -8.65 -19.05
N GLU A 66 14.10 -9.73 -19.85
CA GLU A 66 15.29 -10.56 -20.05
C GLU A 66 16.49 -9.76 -20.60
N LYS A 67 16.22 -8.71 -21.40
CA LYS A 67 17.24 -7.83 -22.00
C LYS A 67 17.49 -6.57 -21.19
N THR A 68 16.47 -6.06 -20.50
CA THR A 68 16.51 -4.79 -19.77
C THR A 68 17.05 -4.95 -18.36
N SER A 69 16.79 -6.08 -17.69
CA SER A 69 17.25 -6.35 -16.33
C SER A 69 18.79 -6.34 -16.18
N PRO A 70 19.59 -6.98 -17.07
CA PRO A 70 21.06 -6.90 -17.00
C PRO A 70 21.61 -5.49 -17.21
N LYS A 71 20.81 -4.59 -17.79
CA LYS A 71 21.17 -3.18 -18.04
C LYS A 71 20.70 -2.25 -16.93
N LEU A 72 20.11 -2.79 -15.86
CA LEU A 72 19.56 -2.03 -14.74
C LEU A 72 18.55 -0.97 -15.20
N ALA A 73 17.72 -1.30 -16.19
CA ALA A 73 16.66 -0.39 -16.62
C ALA A 73 15.68 -0.13 -15.47
N GLU A 74 15.42 1.16 -15.21
CA GLU A 74 14.43 1.58 -14.23
C GLU A 74 13.01 1.35 -14.76
N ILE A 75 12.09 1.01 -13.86
CA ILE A 75 10.68 0.80 -14.16
C ILE A 75 9.80 1.41 -13.07
N PRO A 76 8.63 1.96 -13.41
CA PRO A 76 7.68 2.42 -12.42
C PRO A 76 6.92 1.25 -11.81
N PHE A 77 6.58 1.37 -10.53
CA PHE A 77 5.70 0.42 -9.86
C PHE A 77 4.74 1.17 -8.92
N LYS A 78 3.43 0.98 -9.14
CA LYS A 78 2.37 1.57 -8.31
C LYS A 78 1.68 0.45 -7.52
N PRO A 79 2.09 0.21 -6.26
CA PRO A 79 1.52 -0.86 -5.46
C PRO A 79 0.03 -0.63 -5.19
N ALA A 80 -0.71 -1.71 -4.93
CA ALA A 80 -2.15 -1.63 -4.69
C ALA A 80 -2.51 -1.10 -3.29
N ARG A 81 -1.60 -1.23 -2.32
CA ARG A 81 -1.73 -0.77 -0.93
C ARG A 81 -0.37 -0.66 -0.26
N LEU A 82 -0.32 -0.01 0.89
CA LEU A 82 0.85 0.05 1.78
C LEU A 82 0.51 -0.55 3.14
N VAL A 83 1.51 -1.16 3.77
CA VAL A 83 1.41 -1.65 5.15
C VAL A 83 2.59 -1.09 5.93
N LEU A 84 2.31 -0.48 7.07
CA LEU A 84 3.29 0.18 7.91
C LEU A 84 3.20 -0.37 9.33
N MET A 85 4.35 -0.51 9.97
CA MET A 85 4.45 -0.73 11.42
C MET A 85 4.44 0.63 12.11
N ASP A 86 4.09 0.70 13.39
CA ASP A 86 3.95 1.94 14.12
C ASP A 86 5.20 2.84 14.08
N ASN A 87 6.40 2.27 14.05
CA ASN A 87 7.67 3.02 14.05
C ASN A 87 7.92 3.80 12.74
N THR A 88 7.46 3.30 11.60
CA THR A 88 7.57 3.96 10.29
C THR A 88 6.29 4.69 9.93
N GLY A 89 5.13 4.17 10.34
CA GLY A 89 3.83 4.79 10.17
C GLY A 89 3.69 6.09 10.96
N GLY A 90 4.27 6.18 12.17
CA GLY A 90 4.23 7.39 12.99
C GLY A 90 4.81 8.60 12.26
N PRO A 91 6.10 8.57 11.88
CA PRO A 91 6.73 9.63 11.10
C PRO A 91 5.99 9.93 9.79
N ALA A 92 5.54 8.91 9.04
CA ALA A 92 4.81 9.13 7.79
C ALA A 92 3.48 9.89 7.99
N VAL A 93 2.75 9.61 9.07
CA VAL A 93 1.52 10.35 9.40
C VAL A 93 1.83 11.77 9.87
N VAL A 94 2.92 11.97 10.61
CA VAL A 94 3.41 13.31 11.00
C VAL A 94 3.73 14.12 9.75
N ASP A 95 4.43 13.55 8.77
CA ASP A 95 4.75 14.23 7.51
C ASP A 95 3.46 14.62 6.76
N LEU A 96 2.47 13.73 6.67
CA LEU A 96 1.18 14.07 6.06
C LEU A 96 0.46 15.21 6.79
N ALA A 97 0.52 15.24 8.12
CA ALA A 97 -0.05 16.30 8.93
C ALA A 97 0.68 17.63 8.68
N ALA A 98 2.01 17.63 8.68
CA ALA A 98 2.82 18.81 8.41
C ALA A 98 2.59 19.37 6.99
N ILE A 99 2.47 18.49 5.98
CA ILE A 99 2.16 18.92 4.61
C ILE A 99 0.75 19.54 4.55
N ARG A 100 -0.23 19.03 5.32
CA ARG A 100 -1.56 19.65 5.41
C ARG A 100 -1.50 21.06 5.97
N ASP A 101 -0.69 21.30 7.00
CA ASP A 101 -0.52 22.64 7.57
C ASP A 101 0.07 23.60 6.53
N VAL A 102 1.12 23.20 5.80
CA VAL A 102 1.71 24.01 4.72
C VAL A 102 0.72 24.30 3.60
N ILE A 103 -0.09 23.31 3.19
CA ILE A 103 -1.11 23.51 2.15
C ILE A 103 -2.19 24.50 2.61
N ALA A 104 -2.55 24.49 3.91
CA ALA A 104 -3.47 25.45 4.49
C ALA A 104 -2.89 26.88 4.49
N GLU A 105 -1.62 27.03 4.85
CA GLU A 105 -0.90 28.32 4.81
C GLU A 105 -0.82 28.90 3.40
N LEU A 106 -0.75 28.04 2.38
CA LEU A 106 -0.81 28.41 0.96
C LEU A 106 -2.25 28.63 0.45
N GLU A 107 -3.22 28.79 1.36
CA GLU A 107 -4.63 29.02 1.07
C GLU A 107 -5.26 27.95 0.15
N SER A 108 -4.72 26.73 0.18
CA SER A 108 -5.21 25.58 -0.57
C SER A 108 -5.90 24.56 0.33
N ASP A 109 -6.74 23.69 -0.24
CA ASP A 109 -7.46 22.66 0.52
C ASP A 109 -6.51 21.58 1.06
N PRO A 110 -6.29 21.48 2.39
CA PRO A 110 -5.39 20.48 2.97
C PRO A 110 -5.90 19.05 2.78
N LYS A 111 -7.21 18.85 2.56
CA LYS A 111 -7.78 17.52 2.37
C LYS A 111 -7.32 16.85 1.08
N LYS A 112 -6.74 17.62 0.13
CA LYS A 112 -6.04 17.07 -1.04
C LYS A 112 -4.84 16.20 -0.66
N ILE A 113 -4.25 16.45 0.51
CA ILE A 113 -3.17 15.63 1.07
C ILE A 113 -3.81 14.43 1.76
N ASN A 114 -3.82 13.31 1.05
CA ASN A 114 -4.40 12.06 1.51
C ASN A 114 -3.73 10.87 0.82
N PRO A 115 -3.62 9.69 1.48
CA PRO A 115 -3.22 8.47 0.81
C PRO A 115 -4.09 8.15 -0.42
N LEU A 116 -3.43 7.87 -1.55
CA LEU A 116 -4.09 7.50 -2.82
C LEU A 116 -4.48 6.02 -2.87
N VAL A 117 -3.78 5.19 -2.11
CA VAL A 117 -4.04 3.75 -1.97
C VAL A 117 -4.37 3.43 -0.51
N PRO A 118 -5.02 2.30 -0.22
CA PRO A 118 -5.17 1.81 1.15
C PRO A 118 -3.83 1.73 1.88
N VAL A 119 -3.81 2.21 3.12
CA VAL A 119 -2.68 2.18 4.04
C VAL A 119 -3.14 1.56 5.35
N ASP A 120 -2.54 0.42 5.69
CA ASP A 120 -2.80 -0.28 6.94
C ASP A 120 -1.62 -0.04 7.89
N VAL A 121 -1.86 0.57 9.04
CA VAL A 121 -0.85 0.75 10.10
C VAL A 121 -1.09 -0.25 11.21
N VAL A 122 -0.12 -1.11 11.49
CA VAL A 122 -0.17 -2.09 12.57
C VAL A 122 0.67 -1.62 13.75
N ILE A 123 0.06 -1.55 14.93
CA ILE A 123 0.77 -1.21 16.16
C ILE A 123 1.24 -2.51 16.82
N ASP A 124 2.50 -2.87 16.58
CA ASP A 124 3.08 -4.14 17.03
C ASP A 124 4.49 -4.01 17.65
N HIS A 125 5.18 -2.87 17.49
CA HIS A 125 6.52 -2.65 18.05
C HIS A 125 6.52 -1.90 19.39
N SER A 126 5.35 -1.63 19.99
CA SER A 126 5.23 -0.91 21.25
C SER A 126 5.14 -1.79 22.50
N VAL A 127 4.62 -3.03 22.38
CA VAL A 127 4.46 -3.97 23.49
C VAL A 127 5.85 -4.43 23.97
N ARG A 128 6.06 -4.46 25.28
CA ARG A 128 7.27 -5.02 25.90
C ARG A 128 6.90 -6.12 26.88
N VAL A 129 7.84 -7.03 27.12
CA VAL A 129 7.69 -8.06 28.15
C VAL A 129 8.26 -7.51 29.46
N ASP A 130 7.46 -6.71 30.17
CA ASP A 130 7.81 -6.21 31.50
C ASP A 130 7.57 -7.29 32.58
N VAL A 131 6.50 -8.07 32.42
CA VAL A 131 6.10 -9.17 33.30
C VAL A 131 5.93 -10.46 32.49
N ALA A 132 6.35 -11.60 33.06
CA ALA A 132 6.26 -12.91 32.42
C ALA A 132 5.97 -14.01 33.46
N LYS A 133 5.52 -15.19 32.98
CA LYS A 133 5.28 -16.40 33.79
C LYS A 133 4.18 -16.29 34.86
N CYS A 134 3.21 -15.41 34.67
CA CYS A 134 1.99 -15.35 35.49
C CYS A 134 0.74 -15.24 34.61
N ALA A 135 -0.42 -15.61 35.16
CA ALA A 135 -1.69 -15.69 34.43
C ALA A 135 -2.15 -14.32 33.89
N ASP A 136 -1.77 -13.23 34.55
CA ASP A 136 -2.14 -11.86 34.24
C ASP A 136 -1.02 -11.07 33.52
N ALA A 137 0.08 -11.71 33.13
CA ALA A 137 1.23 -11.07 32.49
C ALA A 137 0.83 -10.27 31.24
N LEU A 138 -0.02 -10.84 30.37
CA LEU A 138 -0.49 -10.15 29.16
C LEU A 138 -1.21 -8.86 29.50
N LYS A 139 -2.16 -8.91 30.46
CA LYS A 139 -2.93 -7.73 30.86
C LYS A 139 -2.01 -6.65 31.43
N GLN A 140 -1.09 -7.02 32.33
CA GLN A 140 -0.16 -6.06 32.93
C GLN A 140 0.74 -5.40 31.87
N ASN A 141 1.26 -6.17 30.92
CA ASN A 141 2.09 -5.62 29.83
C ASN A 141 1.29 -4.67 28.92
N MET A 142 0.03 -5.02 28.59
CA MET A 142 -0.85 -4.15 27.80
C MET A 142 -1.19 -2.85 28.55
N ASP A 143 -1.51 -2.92 29.84
CA ASP A 143 -1.80 -1.74 30.67
C ASP A 143 -0.58 -0.79 30.71
N LEU A 144 0.63 -1.34 30.87
CA LEU A 144 1.88 -0.58 30.81
C LEU A 144 2.12 0.03 29.43
N GLU A 145 1.90 -0.72 28.36
CA GLU A 145 2.03 -0.22 27.00
C GLU A 145 1.10 0.97 26.72
N PHE A 146 -0.18 0.85 27.06
CA PHE A 146 -1.16 1.93 26.92
C PHE A 146 -0.78 3.17 27.73
N SER A 147 -0.26 2.98 28.95
CA SER A 147 0.18 4.10 29.78
C SER A 147 1.37 4.85 29.18
N ARG A 148 2.34 4.12 28.61
CA ARG A 148 3.59 4.68 28.05
C ARG A 148 3.39 5.33 26.69
N ASN A 149 2.49 4.78 25.87
CA ASN A 149 2.30 5.20 24.48
C ASN A 149 0.98 5.95 24.25
N LYS A 150 0.36 6.47 25.32
CA LYS A 150 -0.95 7.13 25.27
C LYS A 150 -1.04 8.22 24.19
N GLU A 151 -0.03 9.09 24.10
CA GLU A 151 0.03 10.16 23.11
C GLU A 151 0.08 9.60 21.68
N ARG A 152 0.98 8.65 21.44
CA ARG A 152 1.17 8.00 20.14
C ARG A 152 -0.08 7.25 19.68
N PHE A 153 -0.76 6.54 20.58
CA PHE A 153 -2.01 5.85 20.26
C PHE A 153 -3.14 6.83 20.00
N SER A 154 -3.19 7.95 20.74
CA SER A 154 -4.15 9.03 20.47
C SER A 154 -3.90 9.66 19.10
N PHE A 155 -2.63 9.85 18.72
CA PHE A 155 -2.24 10.36 17.41
C PHE A 155 -2.65 9.41 16.27
N PHE A 156 -2.39 8.11 16.39
CA PHE A 156 -2.86 7.15 15.38
C PHE A 156 -4.39 7.04 15.33
N LYS A 157 -5.07 7.13 16.47
CA LYS A 157 -6.54 7.18 16.51
C LYS A 157 -7.06 8.39 15.75
N TRP A 158 -6.48 9.57 15.97
CA TRP A 158 -6.80 10.76 15.17
C TRP A 158 -6.55 10.51 13.68
N ALA A 159 -5.38 9.97 13.32
CA ALA A 159 -4.98 9.72 11.94
C ALA A 159 -5.98 8.82 11.19
N SER A 160 -6.45 7.75 11.85
CA SER A 160 -7.47 6.84 11.29
C SER A 160 -8.80 7.52 10.93
N SER A 161 -9.11 8.66 11.55
CA SER A 161 -10.29 9.47 11.26
C SER A 161 -10.01 10.68 10.38
N ALA A 162 -8.76 11.16 10.35
CA ALA A 162 -8.36 12.36 9.63
C ALA A 162 -7.97 12.08 8.17
N PHE A 163 -7.57 10.85 7.84
CA PHE A 163 -7.19 10.43 6.50
C PHE A 163 -8.14 9.36 5.96
N ASN A 164 -8.57 9.52 4.71
CA ASN A 164 -9.26 8.46 3.99
C ASN A 164 -8.25 7.39 3.57
N ASN A 165 -8.72 6.15 3.36
CA ASN A 165 -7.89 4.99 3.02
C ASN A 165 -6.85 4.62 4.08
N MET A 166 -6.99 5.10 5.33
CA MET A 166 -6.07 4.77 6.42
C MET A 166 -6.78 3.92 7.47
N LEU A 167 -6.29 2.71 7.68
CA LEU A 167 -6.72 1.83 8.76
C LEU A 167 -5.59 1.75 9.79
N VAL A 168 -5.95 1.84 11.07
CA VAL A 168 -5.00 1.62 12.18
C VAL A 168 -5.49 0.43 12.98
N LEU A 169 -4.67 -0.62 13.03
CA LEU A 169 -4.89 -1.78 13.88
C LEU A 169 -4.29 -1.51 15.27
N PRO A 170 -5.09 -1.62 16.35
CA PRO A 170 -4.66 -1.29 17.71
C PRO A 170 -3.62 -2.28 18.24
N PRO A 171 -2.89 -1.91 19.31
CA PRO A 171 -1.95 -2.83 19.97
C PRO A 171 -2.65 -4.11 20.45
N GLY A 172 -1.91 -5.22 20.44
CA GLY A 172 -2.43 -6.53 20.82
C GLY A 172 -3.24 -7.26 19.74
N SER A 173 -3.38 -6.68 18.54
CA SER A 173 -4.06 -7.33 17.40
C SER A 173 -3.21 -8.41 16.71
N GLY A 174 -1.90 -8.44 16.98
CA GLY A 174 -0.93 -9.35 16.35
C GLY A 174 0.29 -8.60 15.84
N ILE A 175 1.11 -9.28 15.02
CA ILE A 175 2.30 -8.73 14.37
C ILE A 175 1.99 -8.48 12.89
N LEU A 176 2.53 -7.42 12.29
CA LEU A 176 2.19 -6.90 10.96
C LEU A 176 2.12 -7.93 9.83
N HIS A 177 2.99 -8.94 9.84
CA HIS A 177 3.03 -9.98 8.79
C HIS A 177 2.12 -11.19 9.07
N GLN A 178 1.55 -11.28 10.28
CA GLN A 178 0.67 -12.37 10.70
C GLN A 178 -0.81 -12.00 10.63
N VAL A 179 -1.13 -10.72 10.84
CA VAL A 179 -2.50 -10.18 10.73
C VAL A 179 -2.87 -9.98 9.26
#